data_AF-A0A3N5LCJ1-F1
#
_entry.id   AF-A0A3N5LCJ1-F1
#
_cell.length_a   1.000
_cell.length_b   1.000
_cell.length_c   1.000
_cell.angle_alpha   90.00
_cell.angle_beta   90.00
_cell.angle_gamma   90.00
#
_symmetry.space_group_name_H-M   'P 1'
#
loop_
_entity.id
_entity.type
_entity.pdbx_description
1 polymer ?
#
loop_
_entity_poly.entity_id
_entity_poly.type
_entity_poly.pdbx_seq_one_letter_code
_entity_poly.pdbx_strand_id
1 'polypeptide(L)'
;MAGDRPVPEGRDRSAVQWPLIRGLPMGEASTRMYRQGVLAAEGFAVAEISEYLEEPDTIVWVDLCRPSTEQFHELADELGLHELAVEDAVGPHQRPKLDRYESHLFLSCHAVRVDADAGRLEETEVDAFISKRWLITVRKNDGFSIDRVVERWDRSSDLVAAHGVVALLYGLLDVVVDGYFDAIQTFDDF
;
A
#
# COMPACT_ATOMS: atom_id res chain seq x y z
N MET A 1 -32.68 -3.40 0.37
CA MET A 1 -32.94 -2.27 1.27
C MET A 1 -31.69 -2.08 2.13
N ALA A 2 -30.65 -1.48 1.56
CA ALA A 2 -29.41 -1.15 2.27
C ALA A 2 -29.52 0.33 2.67
N GLY A 3 -29.42 0.60 3.97
CA GLY A 3 -29.58 1.93 4.53
C GLY A 3 -28.41 2.83 4.16
N ASP A 4 -28.75 3.94 3.52
CA ASP A 4 -27.90 5.09 3.29
C ASP A 4 -27.48 5.65 4.66
N ARG A 5 -26.21 5.50 5.04
CA ARG A 5 -25.69 6.08 6.29
C ARG A 5 -25.27 7.52 5.99
N PRO A 6 -25.85 8.52 6.68
CA PRO A 6 -25.51 9.90 6.45
C PRO A 6 -24.06 10.18 6.85
N VAL A 7 -23.36 10.94 6.02
CA VAL A 7 -22.03 11.49 6.31
C VAL A 7 -22.17 12.47 7.48
N PRO A 8 -21.41 12.33 8.58
CA PRO A 8 -21.50 13.27 9.69
C PRO A 8 -20.79 14.59 9.32
N GLU A 9 -21.55 15.68 9.29
CA GLU A 9 -21.02 17.03 9.09
C GLU A 9 -20.17 17.49 10.29
N GLY A 10 -19.02 18.09 9.96
CA GLY A 10 -18.33 19.10 10.77
C GLY A 10 -17.86 18.65 12.15
N ARG A 11 -16.64 18.10 12.22
CA ARG A 11 -15.84 18.20 13.46
C ARG A 11 -14.61 19.06 13.24
N ASP A 12 -14.44 19.94 14.21
CA ASP A 12 -13.35 20.87 14.44
C ASP A 12 -11.98 20.31 14.02
N ARG A 13 -11.27 21.08 13.19
CA ARG A 13 -9.98 20.73 12.55
C ARG A 13 -8.78 20.83 13.52
N SER A 14 -9.02 20.75 14.82
CA SER A 14 -7.97 20.88 15.83
C SER A 14 -7.90 19.66 16.76
N ALA A 15 -6.73 19.00 16.71
CA ALA A 15 -6.26 17.94 17.60
C ALA A 15 -6.93 16.55 17.47
N VAL A 16 -6.67 15.85 16.37
CA VAL A 16 -6.67 14.37 16.38
C VAL A 16 -5.34 13.93 17.01
N GLN A 17 -5.40 13.32 18.19
CA GLN A 17 -4.22 12.85 18.92
C GLN A 17 -3.93 11.39 18.52
N TRP A 18 -2.91 11.18 17.70
CA TRP A 18 -2.55 9.88 17.12
C TRP A 18 -1.86 8.96 18.16
N PRO A 19 -2.09 7.63 18.12
CA PRO A 19 -1.29 6.70 18.88
C PRO A 19 0.17 6.79 18.41
N LEU A 20 1.03 7.28 19.28
CA LEU A 20 2.45 7.46 19.05
C LEU A 20 3.13 6.11 18.74
N ILE A 21 3.47 5.84 17.48
CA ILE A 21 4.43 4.78 17.13
C ILE A 21 5.83 5.29 17.49
N ARG A 22 6.21 5.19 18.77
CA ARG A 22 7.54 5.58 19.26
C ARG A 22 8.53 4.42 19.18
N GLY A 23 9.68 4.64 18.55
CA GLY A 23 10.91 3.87 18.83
C GLY A 23 11.33 2.79 17.82
N LEU A 24 10.76 2.74 16.61
CA LEU A 24 11.28 1.89 15.53
C LEU A 24 12.14 2.72 14.57
N PRO A 25 13.24 2.18 14.01
CA PRO A 25 13.98 2.86 12.96
C PRO A 25 13.06 3.13 11.77
N MET A 26 13.03 4.40 11.35
CA MET A 26 12.17 4.91 10.29
C MET A 26 12.52 4.25 8.95
N GLY A 27 11.51 3.79 8.21
CA GLY A 27 11.70 3.37 6.82
C GLY A 27 11.68 4.56 5.88
N GLU A 28 12.66 4.64 4.98
CA GLU A 28 12.62 5.56 3.84
C GLU A 28 11.54 5.08 2.86
N ALA A 29 10.82 6.00 2.24
CA ALA A 29 9.81 5.67 1.25
C ALA A 29 10.51 5.09 0.00
N SER A 30 10.01 3.97 -0.52
CA SER A 30 10.45 3.47 -1.82
C SER A 30 9.52 4.01 -2.90
N THR A 31 10.07 4.64 -3.93
CA THR A 31 9.29 5.25 -5.01
C THR A 31 9.74 4.70 -6.36
N ARG A 32 8.78 4.42 -7.25
CA ARG A 32 9.04 4.08 -8.65
C ARG A 32 8.06 4.78 -9.57
N MET A 33 8.55 5.15 -10.74
CA MET A 33 7.77 5.74 -11.82
C MET A 33 7.92 4.88 -13.06
N TYR A 34 6.80 4.49 -13.65
CA TYR A 34 6.72 3.67 -14.84
C TYR A 34 6.15 4.49 -16.00
N ARG A 35 6.74 4.31 -17.18
CA ARG A 35 6.24 4.85 -18.45
C ARG A 35 6.16 3.75 -19.48
N GLN A 36 4.99 3.61 -20.12
CA GLN A 36 4.72 2.52 -21.07
C GLN A 36 5.08 1.14 -20.49
N GLY A 37 4.84 0.94 -19.19
CA GLY A 37 5.09 -0.32 -18.49
C GLY A 37 6.52 -0.58 -18.04
N VAL A 38 7.47 0.30 -18.35
CA VAL A 38 8.89 0.15 -17.99
C VAL A 38 9.26 1.13 -16.89
N LEU A 39 10.11 0.72 -15.95
CA LEU A 39 10.68 1.59 -14.94
C LEU A 39 11.48 2.72 -15.61
N ALA A 40 11.10 3.96 -15.31
CA ALA A 40 11.71 5.16 -15.88
C ALA A 40 12.42 6.02 -14.83
N ALA A 41 12.00 5.97 -13.56
CA ALA A 41 12.71 6.56 -12.42
C ALA A 41 12.40 5.79 -11.12
N GLU A 42 13.32 5.83 -10.15
CA GLU A 42 13.12 5.30 -8.80
C GLU A 42 13.90 6.10 -7.76
N GLY A 43 13.48 6.03 -6.49
CA GLY A 43 14.19 6.65 -5.36
C GLY A 43 14.08 8.18 -5.31
N PHE A 44 13.06 8.75 -5.94
CA PHE A 44 12.71 10.17 -5.85
C PHE A 44 11.89 10.47 -4.58
N ALA A 45 11.87 11.72 -4.14
CA ALA A 45 11.15 12.14 -2.95
C ALA A 45 9.62 12.09 -3.17
N VAL A 46 8.87 11.87 -2.09
CA VAL A 46 7.39 11.87 -2.13
C VAL A 46 6.86 13.20 -2.69
N ALA A 47 7.46 14.32 -2.31
CA ALA A 47 7.10 15.65 -2.81
C ALA A 47 7.27 15.85 -4.33
N GLU A 48 7.95 14.94 -5.04
CA GLU A 48 8.13 15.02 -6.50
C GLU A 48 7.04 14.24 -7.27
N ILE A 49 6.13 13.56 -6.57
CA ILE A 49 5.13 12.68 -7.21
C ILE A 49 4.19 13.45 -8.15
N SER A 50 3.68 14.62 -7.73
CA SER A 50 2.78 15.43 -8.54
C SER A 50 3.42 15.86 -9.85
N GLU A 51 4.72 16.19 -9.84
CA GLU A 51 5.49 16.55 -11.04
C GLU A 51 5.50 15.40 -12.05
N TYR A 52 5.78 14.17 -11.62
CA TYR A 52 5.72 12.99 -12.49
C TYR A 52 4.31 12.72 -13.04
N LEU A 53 3.27 13.02 -12.25
CA LEU A 53 1.87 12.82 -12.63
C LEU A 53 1.32 13.90 -13.59
N GLU A 54 2.06 15.00 -13.82
CA GLU A 54 1.75 15.97 -14.89
C GLU A 54 1.96 15.34 -16.27
N GLU A 55 2.93 14.42 -16.39
CA GLU A 55 3.18 13.70 -17.63
C GLU A 55 2.07 12.68 -17.91
N PRO A 56 1.40 12.75 -19.08
CA PRO A 56 0.46 11.73 -19.50
C PRO A 56 1.12 10.35 -19.57
N ASP A 57 0.36 9.30 -19.29
CA ASP A 57 0.81 7.89 -19.32
C ASP A 57 1.86 7.49 -18.26
N THR A 58 2.13 8.35 -17.27
CA THR A 58 2.93 8.02 -16.10
C THR A 58 2.11 7.28 -15.04
N ILE A 59 2.73 6.25 -14.46
CA ILE A 59 2.23 5.55 -13.27
C ILE A 59 3.27 5.64 -12.17
N VAL A 60 2.85 5.97 -10.96
CA VAL A 60 3.71 6.05 -9.78
C VAL A 60 3.36 4.96 -8.78
N TRP A 61 4.37 4.34 -8.19
CA TRP A 61 4.22 3.50 -7.02
C TRP A 61 5.03 4.06 -5.85
N VAL A 62 4.44 4.01 -4.66
CA VAL A 62 5.08 4.39 -3.39
C VAL A 62 4.88 3.26 -2.39
N ASP A 63 5.94 2.81 -1.73
CA ASP A 63 5.87 1.94 -0.55
C ASP A 63 6.34 2.67 0.70
N LEU A 64 5.48 2.67 1.71
CA LEU A 64 5.75 3.19 3.03
C LEU A 64 5.86 2.03 4.02
N CYS A 65 7.09 1.69 4.41
CA CYS A 65 7.36 0.70 5.44
C CYS A 65 7.63 1.38 6.78
N ARG A 66 6.78 1.10 7.78
CA ARG A 66 6.80 1.76 9.10
C ARG A 66 6.78 3.29 9.00
N PRO A 67 5.85 3.91 8.24
CA PRO A 67 5.87 5.36 8.07
C PRO A 67 5.62 6.08 9.39
N SER A 68 6.28 7.23 9.55
CA SER A 68 5.88 8.20 10.54
C SER A 68 4.55 8.86 10.15
N THR A 69 3.87 9.44 11.13
CA THR A 69 2.67 10.25 10.89
C THR A 69 2.96 11.41 9.92
N GLU A 70 4.16 11.99 9.98
CA GLU A 70 4.58 13.08 9.10
C GLU A 70 4.74 12.63 7.65
N GLN A 71 5.41 11.50 7.40
CA GLN A 71 5.55 10.93 6.05
C GLN A 71 4.19 10.59 5.45
N PHE A 72 3.27 10.10 6.28
CA PHE A 72 1.93 9.77 5.82
C PHE A 72 1.12 11.03 5.47
N HIS A 73 1.21 12.09 6.29
CA HIS A 73 0.56 13.36 6.00
C HIS A 73 1.13 14.03 4.75
N GLU A 74 2.46 14.03 4.58
CA GLU A 74 3.12 14.54 3.37
C GLU A 74 2.59 13.83 2.12
N LEU A 75 2.50 12.50 2.15
CA LEU A 75 1.94 11.73 1.04
C LEU A 75 0.45 12.02 0.81
N ALA A 76 -0.33 12.16 1.88
CA ALA A 76 -1.75 12.45 1.80
C ALA A 76 -2.02 13.83 1.19
N ASP A 77 -1.26 14.85 1.59
CA ASP A 77 -1.33 16.21 1.06
C ASP A 77 -0.92 16.23 -0.43
N GLU A 78 0.19 15.57 -0.77
CA GLU A 78 0.73 15.50 -2.13
C GLU A 78 -0.24 14.83 -3.12
N LEU A 79 -0.96 13.79 -2.67
CA LEU A 79 -1.86 13.01 -3.54
C LEU A 79 -3.35 13.33 -3.35
N GLY A 80 -3.69 14.26 -2.45
CA GLY A 80 -5.07 14.61 -2.11
C GLY A 80 -5.86 13.42 -1.56
N LEU A 81 -5.24 12.60 -0.71
CA LEU A 81 -5.92 11.49 -0.05
C LEU A 81 -6.96 12.03 0.94
N HIS A 82 -8.12 11.41 0.98
CA HIS A 82 -9.19 11.80 1.90
C HIS A 82 -8.79 11.47 3.34
N GLU A 83 -9.02 12.38 4.30
CA GLU A 83 -8.62 12.22 5.71
C GLU A 83 -9.07 10.87 6.33
N LEU A 84 -10.30 10.43 6.05
CA LEU A 84 -10.80 9.12 6.50
C LEU A 84 -9.98 7.92 5.98
N ALA A 85 -9.44 7.99 4.76
CA ALA A 85 -8.63 6.92 4.20
C ALA A 85 -7.25 6.86 4.89
N VAL A 86 -6.73 8.02 5.32
CA VAL A 86 -5.54 8.12 6.18
C VAL A 86 -5.80 7.47 7.54
N GLU A 87 -6.93 7.78 8.17
CA GLU A 87 -7.33 7.22 9.47
C GLU A 87 -7.46 5.68 9.42
N ASP A 88 -8.01 5.13 8.34
CA ASP A 88 -8.19 3.68 8.19
C ASP A 88 -6.86 2.92 8.10
N ALA A 89 -5.83 3.46 7.42
CA ALA A 89 -4.51 2.83 7.35
C ALA A 89 -3.73 2.93 8.67
N VAL A 90 -3.94 4.01 9.44
CA VAL A 90 -3.32 4.21 10.76
C VAL A 90 -4.08 3.44 11.86
N GLY A 91 -5.33 3.05 11.59
CA GLY A 91 -6.20 2.34 12.51
C GLY A 91 -5.71 0.94 12.92
N PRO A 92 -6.33 0.35 13.95
CA PRO A 92 -6.04 -1.03 14.38
C PRO A 92 -6.39 -2.04 13.28
N HIS A 93 -5.70 -3.19 13.28
CA HIS A 93 -5.75 -4.24 12.25
C HIS A 93 -7.13 -4.43 11.63
N GLN A 94 -7.25 -4.00 10.38
CA GLN A 94 -8.50 -4.14 9.64
C GLN A 94 -8.62 -5.57 9.10
N ARG A 95 -9.87 -6.05 8.96
CA ARG A 95 -10.12 -7.28 8.20
C ARG A 95 -9.85 -7.00 6.72
N PRO A 96 -9.43 -8.00 5.92
CA PRO A 96 -9.32 -7.84 4.48
C PRO A 96 -10.60 -7.27 3.88
N LYS A 97 -10.47 -6.14 3.17
CA LYS A 97 -11.60 -5.40 2.59
C LYS A 97 -11.14 -4.50 1.45
N LEU A 98 -12.07 -4.15 0.57
CA LEU A 98 -11.89 -3.15 -0.47
C LEU A 98 -12.99 -2.09 -0.33
N ASP A 99 -12.61 -0.89 0.07
CA ASP A 99 -13.48 0.26 0.22
C ASP A 99 -13.29 1.23 -0.95
N ARG A 100 -14.37 1.93 -1.32
CA ARG A 100 -14.36 2.93 -2.39
C ARG A 100 -14.50 4.33 -1.81
N TYR A 101 -13.55 5.19 -2.15
CA TYR A 101 -13.61 6.63 -1.93
C TYR A 101 -13.88 7.34 -3.26
N GLU A 102 -14.05 8.66 -3.21
CA GLU A 102 -14.30 9.47 -4.41
C GLU A 102 -13.10 9.46 -5.37
N SER A 103 -11.88 9.58 -4.84
CA SER A 103 -10.65 9.71 -5.63
C SER A 103 -9.88 8.40 -5.86
N HIS A 104 -10.12 7.36 -5.03
CA HIS A 104 -9.34 6.13 -5.02
C HIS A 104 -10.10 4.97 -4.37
N LEU A 105 -9.56 3.76 -4.48
CA LEU A 105 -9.96 2.60 -3.68
C LEU A 105 -8.94 2.39 -2.55
N PHE A 106 -9.41 1.87 -1.44
CA PHE A 106 -8.56 1.43 -0.32
C PHE A 106 -8.72 -0.07 -0.17
N LEU A 107 -7.62 -0.80 -0.28
CA LEU A 107 -7.54 -2.22 0.02
C LEU A 107 -6.80 -2.38 1.34
N SER A 108 -7.34 -3.21 2.23
CA SER A 108 -6.56 -3.82 3.31
C SER A 108 -6.50 -5.31 3.06
N CYS A 109 -5.32 -5.90 3.17
CA CYS A 109 -5.10 -7.34 3.05
C CYS A 109 -3.98 -7.79 4.00
N HIS A 110 -3.82 -9.09 4.15
CA HIS A 110 -2.82 -9.66 5.06
C HIS A 110 -1.91 -10.59 4.29
N ALA A 111 -0.61 -10.40 4.38
CA ALA A 111 0.36 -11.39 3.97
C ALA A 111 0.71 -12.28 5.16
N VAL A 112 1.08 -13.53 4.89
CA VAL A 112 1.50 -14.45 5.94
C VAL A 112 2.84 -15.08 5.62
N ARG A 113 3.58 -15.42 6.68
CA ARG A 113 4.82 -16.18 6.62
C ARG A 113 4.86 -17.15 7.79
N VAL A 114 5.42 -18.34 7.58
CA VAL A 114 5.69 -19.28 8.67
C VAL A 114 7.09 -19.04 9.22
N ASP A 115 7.19 -18.80 10.52
CA ASP A 115 8.42 -18.94 11.28
C ASP A 115 8.51 -20.39 11.75
N ALA A 116 9.25 -21.20 10.98
CA ALA A 116 9.34 -22.64 11.20
C ALA A 116 10.07 -22.98 12.51
N ASP A 117 11.06 -22.18 12.90
CA ASP A 117 11.80 -22.39 14.14
C ASP A 117 10.91 -22.16 15.37
N ALA A 118 10.02 -21.16 15.30
CA ALA A 118 9.06 -20.86 16.36
C ALA A 118 7.71 -21.59 16.20
N GLY A 119 7.49 -22.32 15.11
CA GLY A 119 6.23 -23.01 14.80
C GLY A 119 5.02 -22.07 14.77
N ARG A 120 5.18 -20.84 14.28
CA ARG A 120 4.13 -19.81 14.31
C ARG A 120 3.87 -19.21 12.92
N LEU A 121 2.61 -18.87 12.68
CA LEU A 121 2.21 -18.03 11.56
C LEU A 121 2.41 -16.57 11.96
N GLU A 122 3.15 -15.83 11.15
CA GLU A 122 3.31 -14.39 11.25
C GLU A 122 2.44 -13.73 10.18
N GLU A 123 1.64 -12.75 10.61
CA GLU A 123 0.74 -11.98 9.76
C GLU A 123 1.27 -10.55 9.60
N THR A 124 1.20 -10.04 8.38
CA THR A 124 1.58 -8.67 8.03
C THR A 124 0.44 -8.00 7.26
N GLU A 125 -0.18 -7.00 7.89
CA GLU A 125 -1.14 -6.12 7.24
C GLU A 125 -0.44 -5.30 6.13
N VAL A 126 -0.99 -5.37 4.93
CA VAL A 126 -0.59 -4.59 3.76
C VAL A 126 -1.80 -3.80 3.29
N ASP A 127 -1.75 -2.49 3.48
CA ASP A 127 -2.76 -1.57 3.00
C ASP A 127 -2.33 -0.99 1.66
N ALA A 128 -3.29 -0.77 0.75
CA ALA A 128 -3.03 -0.18 -0.54
C ALA A 128 -4.08 0.87 -0.93
N PHE A 129 -3.60 2.06 -1.29
CA PHE A 129 -4.42 3.10 -1.91
C PHE A 129 -4.24 3.02 -3.42
N ILE A 130 -5.34 2.98 -4.15
CA ILE A 130 -5.36 2.61 -5.56
C ILE A 130 -6.10 3.67 -6.35
N SER A 131 -5.40 4.37 -7.23
CA SER A 131 -5.99 5.31 -8.19
C SER A 131 -5.75 4.86 -9.64
N LYS A 132 -6.09 5.72 -10.60
CA LYS A 132 -5.86 5.44 -12.03
C LYS A 132 -4.38 5.49 -12.41
N ARG A 133 -3.58 6.30 -11.71
CA ARG A 133 -2.17 6.59 -12.06
C ARG A 133 -1.19 6.41 -10.91
N TRP A 134 -1.66 5.99 -9.74
CA TRP A 134 -0.77 5.69 -8.64
C TRP A 134 -1.26 4.51 -7.80
N LEU A 135 -0.30 3.80 -7.21
CA LEU A 135 -0.48 2.78 -6.20
C LEU A 135 0.38 3.16 -4.99
N ILE A 136 -0.21 3.19 -3.80
CA ILE A 136 0.54 3.39 -2.55
C ILE A 136 0.37 2.13 -1.73
N THR A 137 1.46 1.55 -1.24
CA THR A 137 1.44 0.47 -0.26
C THR A 137 1.92 0.96 1.09
N VAL A 138 1.26 0.53 2.16
CA VAL A 138 1.60 0.91 3.53
C VAL A 138 1.70 -0.36 4.37
N ARG A 139 2.81 -0.51 5.09
CA ARG A 139 3.11 -1.70 5.89
C ARG A 139 3.63 -1.29 7.25
N LYS A 140 3.03 -1.82 8.33
CA LYS A 140 3.41 -1.49 9.71
C LYS A 140 4.71 -2.20 10.17
N ASN A 141 5.20 -3.16 9.40
CA ASN A 141 6.45 -3.88 9.62
C ASN A 141 7.02 -4.42 8.29
N ASP A 142 8.18 -5.08 8.35
CA ASP A 142 8.89 -5.68 7.21
C ASP A 142 8.64 -7.19 7.05
N GLY A 143 7.59 -7.73 7.68
CA GLY A 143 7.22 -9.15 7.58
C GLY A 143 6.72 -9.60 6.20
N PHE A 144 6.46 -8.63 5.32
CA PHE A 144 6.15 -8.84 3.90
C PHE A 144 7.27 -8.28 3.03
N SER A 145 7.86 -9.13 2.18
CA SER A 145 8.92 -8.74 1.26
C SER A 145 8.34 -8.06 0.03
N ILE A 146 8.41 -6.72 0.03
CA ILE A 146 7.99 -5.90 -1.10
C ILE A 146 8.87 -6.12 -2.33
N ASP A 147 10.13 -6.53 -2.15
CA ASP A 147 11.07 -6.81 -3.25
C ASP A 147 10.56 -7.92 -4.19
N ARG A 148 9.85 -8.93 -3.66
CA ARG A 148 9.22 -9.97 -4.50
C ARG A 148 8.15 -9.40 -5.43
N VAL A 149 7.40 -8.42 -4.94
CA VAL A 149 6.38 -7.72 -5.71
C VAL A 149 7.04 -6.90 -6.82
N VAL A 150 8.10 -6.19 -6.46
CA VAL A 150 8.91 -5.37 -7.37
C VAL A 150 9.52 -6.21 -8.49
N GLU A 151 10.17 -7.33 -8.16
CA GLU A 151 10.74 -8.25 -9.16
C GLU A 151 9.66 -8.76 -10.13
N ARG A 152 8.46 -9.05 -9.62
CA ARG A 152 7.34 -9.49 -10.45
C ARG A 152 6.91 -8.42 -11.44
N TRP A 153 6.84 -7.16 -11.02
CA TRP A 153 6.50 -6.05 -11.92
C TRP A 153 7.57 -5.83 -12.99
N ASP A 154 8.85 -5.88 -12.61
CA ASP A 154 9.98 -5.72 -13.55
C ASP A 154 9.98 -6.83 -14.62
N ARG A 155 9.45 -8.01 -14.29
CA ARG A 155 9.29 -9.14 -15.23
C ARG A 155 8.02 -9.09 -16.07
N SER A 156 7.10 -8.17 -15.80
CA SER A 156 5.75 -8.11 -16.38
C SER A 156 5.45 -6.74 -17.00
N SER A 157 6.46 -6.11 -17.62
CA SER A 157 6.35 -4.76 -18.17
C SER A 157 5.26 -4.61 -19.23
N ASP A 158 4.98 -5.66 -20.01
CA ASP A 158 3.88 -5.72 -20.98
C ASP A 158 2.52 -5.61 -20.30
N LEU A 159 2.34 -6.28 -19.16
CA LEU A 159 1.12 -6.22 -18.36
C LEU A 159 0.95 -4.82 -17.73
N VAL A 160 2.04 -4.23 -17.22
CA VAL A 160 2.03 -2.85 -16.69
C VAL A 160 1.74 -1.84 -17.80
N ALA A 161 2.27 -2.04 -19.01
CA ALA A 161 1.97 -1.19 -20.16
C ALA A 161 0.48 -1.24 -20.55
N ALA A 162 -0.12 -2.44 -20.50
CA ALA A 162 -1.50 -2.67 -20.92
C ALA A 162 -2.55 -2.27 -19.87
N HIS A 163 -2.25 -2.45 -18.58
CA HIS A 163 -3.24 -2.34 -17.50
C HIS A 163 -2.85 -1.38 -16.37
N GLY A 164 -1.64 -0.82 -16.41
CA GLY A 164 -1.17 0.19 -15.48
C GLY A 164 -1.25 -0.21 -14.01
N VAL A 165 -1.85 0.65 -13.17
CA VAL A 165 -2.01 0.39 -11.72
C VAL A 165 -2.71 -0.93 -11.43
N VAL A 166 -3.62 -1.38 -12.29
CA VAL A 166 -4.30 -2.67 -12.11
C VAL A 166 -3.32 -3.84 -12.21
N ALA A 167 -2.32 -3.76 -13.10
CA ALA A 167 -1.26 -4.77 -13.16
C ALA A 167 -0.37 -4.73 -11.91
N LEU A 168 -0.10 -3.53 -11.38
CA LEU A 168 0.67 -3.40 -10.14
C LEU A 168 -0.06 -4.03 -8.96
N LEU A 169 -1.35 -3.71 -8.80
CA LEU A 169 -2.21 -4.30 -7.78
C LEU A 169 -2.33 -5.83 -7.93
N TYR A 170 -2.48 -6.32 -9.16
CA TYR A 170 -2.46 -7.75 -9.44
C TYR A 170 -1.15 -8.39 -8.97
N GLY A 171 0.01 -7.81 -9.32
CA GLY A 171 1.30 -8.33 -8.90
C GLY A 171 1.49 -8.35 -7.38
N LEU A 172 0.98 -7.33 -6.68
CA LEU A 172 0.97 -7.29 -5.21
C LEU A 172 0.15 -8.45 -4.63
N LEU A 173 -1.09 -8.60 -5.09
CA LEU A 173 -2.01 -9.63 -4.59
C LEU A 173 -1.53 -11.05 -4.92
N ASP A 174 -0.87 -11.24 -6.07
CA ASP A 174 -0.31 -12.54 -6.45
C ASP A 174 0.77 -12.97 -5.46
N VAL A 175 1.68 -12.08 -5.07
CA VAL A 175 2.70 -12.37 -4.05
C VAL A 175 2.08 -12.63 -2.67
N VAL A 176 1.02 -11.90 -2.29
CA VAL A 176 0.27 -12.17 -1.06
C VAL A 176 -0.33 -13.58 -1.10
N VAL A 177 -0.94 -13.95 -2.22
CA VAL A 177 -1.58 -15.26 -2.39
C VAL A 177 -0.55 -16.40 -2.44
N ASP A 178 0.57 -16.22 -3.14
CA ASP A 178 1.68 -17.17 -3.16
C ASP A 178 2.20 -17.43 -1.73
N GLY A 179 2.28 -16.39 -0.90
CA GLY A 179 2.63 -16.53 0.52
C GLY A 179 1.68 -17.43 1.32
N TYR A 180 0.37 -17.45 1.00
CA TYR A 180 -0.55 -18.41 1.62
C TYR A 180 -0.24 -19.85 1.22
N PHE A 181 0.11 -20.10 -0.05
CA PHE A 181 0.47 -21.44 -0.51
C PHE A 181 1.78 -21.93 0.12
N ASP A 182 2.79 -21.05 0.19
CA ASP A 182 4.06 -21.33 0.87
C ASP A 182 3.83 -21.69 2.35
N ALA A 183 2.94 -20.95 3.02
CA ALA A 183 2.61 -21.19 4.43
C ALA A 183 1.89 -22.53 4.63
N ILE A 184 0.92 -22.87 3.78
CA ILE A 184 0.21 -24.16 3.82
C ILE A 184 1.18 -25.31 3.61
N GLN A 185 2.05 -25.23 2.59
CA GLN A 185 3.06 -26.27 2.34
C GLN A 185 3.99 -26.45 3.53
N THR A 186 4.46 -25.34 4.12
CA THR A 186 5.33 -25.41 5.30
C THR A 186 4.63 -26.11 6.46
N PHE A 187 3.33 -25.87 6.69
CA PHE A 187 2.55 -26.56 7.72
C PHE A 187 2.27 -28.03 7.41
N ASP A 188 2.09 -28.41 6.15
CA ASP A 188 1.91 -29.81 5.75
C ASP A 188 3.20 -30.64 5.92
N ASP A 189 4.36 -30.00 5.88
CA ASP A 189 5.67 -30.63 6.07
C ASP A 189 6.09 -30.79 7.56
N PHE A 190 5.29 -30.26 8.50
CA PHE A 190 5.45 -30.48 9.96
C PHE A 190 4.87 -31.81 10.44
#